data_AF-A0A937V2S3-F1
#
_entry.id   AF-A0A937V2S3-F1
#
_cell.length_a   1.000
_cell.length_b   1.000
_cell.length_c   1.000
_cell.angle_alpha   90.00
_cell.angle_beta   90.00
_cell.angle_gamma   90.00
#
_symmetry.space_group_name_H-M   'P 1'
#
loop_
_entity.id
_entity.type
_entity.pdbx_description
1 polymer ?
#
loop_
_entity_poly.entity_id
_entity_poly.type
_entity_poly.pdbx_seq_one_letter_code
_entity_poly.pdbx_strand_id
1 'polypeptide(L)' 'MAPLIACYLRVSSRTQKTDSQKAEIEQWLIRHGHDLASVQWFEDKESGKTLKRPAFH' A
#
# COMPACT_ATOMS: atom_id res chain seq x y z
N MET A 1 -3.56 19.50 -1.77
CA MET A 1 -4.68 18.72 -1.19
C MET A 1 -4.08 17.47 -0.57
N ALA A 2 -4.46 17.13 0.65
CA ALA A 2 -4.02 15.88 1.26
C ALA A 2 -4.71 14.70 0.55
N PRO A 3 -4.02 13.57 0.36
CA PRO A 3 -4.64 12.39 -0.22
C PRO A 3 -5.82 11.94 0.65
N LEU A 4 -6.93 11.58 0.01
CA LEU A 4 -8.17 11.16 0.68
C LEU A 4 -8.10 9.71 1.17
N ILE A 5 -7.20 8.91 0.59
CA ILE A 5 -7.12 7.47 0.83
C ILE A 5 -5.66 7.09 1.04
N ALA A 6 -5.36 6.45 2.17
CA ALA A 6 -4.05 5.86 2.44
C ALA A 6 -4.11 4.35 2.20
N CYS A 7 -3.29 3.85 1.28
CA CYS A 7 -3.14 2.42 1.00
C CYS A 7 -1.79 1.93 1.52
N TYR A 8 -1.81 1.01 2.47
CA TYR A 8 -0.61 0.42 3.07
C TYR A 8 -0.39 -1.01 2.57
N LEU A 9 0.79 -1.28 2.01
CA LEU A 9 1.23 -2.61 1.59
C LEU A 9 2.45 -3.06 2.37
N ARG A 10 2.52 -4.36 2.66
CA ARG A 10 3.67 -4.97 3.31
C ARG A 10 3.97 -6.36 2.79
N VAL A 11 5.24 -6.62 2.52
CA VAL A 11 5.76 -7.97 2.25
C VAL A 11 6.84 -8.36 3.26
N SER A 12 6.89 -9.64 3.63
CA SER A 12 7.80 -10.16 4.65
C SER A 12 9.17 -10.60 4.12
N SER A 13 9.30 -10.87 2.82
CA SER A 13 10.55 -11.34 2.22
C SER A 13 11.02 -10.43 1.08
N ARG A 14 12.34 -10.42 0.84
CA ARG A 14 12.96 -9.70 -0.30
C ARG A 14 12.52 -10.23 -1.67
N THR A 15 12.01 -11.46 -1.73
CA THR A 15 11.55 -12.12 -2.94
C THR A 15 10.05 -11.91 -3.20
N GLN A 16 9.28 -11.57 -2.17
CA GLN A 16 7.87 -11.20 -2.31
C GLN A 16 7.77 -9.81 -2.93
N LYS A 17 6.99 -9.70 -4.01
CA LYS A 17 6.75 -8.44 -4.71
C LYS A 17 5.44 -7.82 -4.23
N THR A 18 5.44 -6.52 -3.99
CA THR A 18 4.24 -5.71 -3.70
C THR A 18 3.46 -5.38 -4.98
N ASP A 19 4.05 -5.62 -6.17
CA ASP A 19 3.48 -5.24 -7.47
C ASP A 19 2.09 -5.84 -7.72
N SER A 20 1.87 -7.12 -7.40
CA SER A 20 0.57 -7.77 -7.58
C SER A 20 -0.49 -7.23 -6.62
N GLN A 21 -0.12 -6.97 -5.38
CA GLN A 21 -1.02 -6.40 -4.37
C GLN A 21 -1.43 -4.97 -4.75
N LYS A 22 -0.47 -4.17 -5.25
CA LYS A 22 -0.75 -2.82 -5.73
C LYS A 22 -1.71 -2.84 -6.91
N ALA A 23 -1.47 -3.70 -7.90
CA ALA A 23 -2.34 -3.81 -9.08
C ALA A 23 -3.78 -4.22 -8.72
N GLU A 24 -3.98 -5.13 -7.77
CA GLU A 24 -5.33 -5.50 -7.32
C GLU A 24 -6.03 -4.36 -6.56
N ILE A 25 -5.31 -3.65 -5.69
CA ILE A 25 -5.87 -2.50 -4.96
C ILE A 25 -6.20 -1.36 -5.92
N GLU A 26 -5.34 -1.08 -6.91
CA GLU A 26 -5.62 -0.10 -7.97
C GLU A 26 -6.91 -0.46 -8.73
N GLN A 27 -7.08 -1.72 -9.12
CA GLN A 27 -8.32 -2.17 -9.78
C GLN A 27 -9.54 -2.03 -8.87
N TRP A 28 -9.41 -2.35 -7.59
CA TRP A 28 -10.49 -2.18 -6.62
C TRP A 28 -10.88 -0.70 -6.48
N LEU A 29 -9.90 0.20 -6.36
CA LEU A 29 -10.11 1.65 -6.26
C LEU A 29 -10.83 2.20 -7.50
N ILE A 30 -10.37 1.83 -8.70
CA ILE A 30 -11.01 2.22 -9.96
C ILE A 30 -12.46 1.73 -10.00
N ARG A 31 -12.72 0.48 -9.63
CA ARG A 31 -14.08 -0.11 -9.63
C ARG A 31 -15.03 0.57 -8.64
N HIS A 32 -14.51 1.15 -7.57
CA HIS A 32 -15.30 1.86 -6.56
C HIS A 32 -15.36 3.38 -6.80
N GLY A 33 -14.84 3.86 -7.94
CA GLY A 33 -14.89 5.28 -8.30
C GLY A 33 -13.90 6.17 -7.54
N HIS A 34 -12.85 5.57 -6.97
CA HIS A 34 -11.77 6.32 -6.33
C HIS A 34 -10.72 6.76 -7.34
N ASP A 35 -10.29 8.02 -7.23
CA ASP A 35 -9.19 8.55 -8.04
C ASP A 35 -7.85 8.07 -7.49
N LEU A 36 -7.06 7.40 -8.33
CA LEU A 36 -5.71 6.95 -7.98
C LEU A 36 -4.77 8.11 -7.62
N ALA A 37 -4.99 9.31 -8.17
CA ALA A 37 -4.20 10.50 -7.82
C ALA A 37 -4.47 11.00 -6.40
N SER A 38 -5.59 10.58 -5.80
CA SER A 38 -5.96 10.89 -4.42
C SER A 38 -5.47 9.86 -3.40
N VAL A 39 -4.77 8.82 -3.86
CA VAL A 39 -4.32 7.68 -3.05
C VAL A 39 -2.84 7.85 -2.70
N GLN A 40 -2.53 7.79 -1.41
CA GLN A 40 -1.16 7.73 -0.92
C GLN A 40 -0.77 6.31 -0.59
N TRP A 41 0.31 5.85 -1.23
CA TRP A 41 0.83 4.52 -1.05
C TRP A 41 1.94 4.50 0.01
N PHE A 42 1.82 3.57 0.94
CA PHE A 42 2.80 3.32 1.99
C PHE A 42 3.28 1.88 1.83
N GLU A 43 4.56 1.67 1.58
CA GLU A 43 5.12 0.34 1.31
C GLU A 43 6.21 0.00 2.32
N ASP A 44 6.04 -1.10 3.06
CA ASP A 44 7.08 -1.65 3.95
C ASP A 44 7.55 -3.04 3.49
N LYS A 45 8.85 -3.24 3.51
CA LYS A 45 9.50 -4.53 3.25
C LYS A 45 10.16 -5.05 4.52
N GLU A 46 9.36 -5.35 5.53
CA GLU A 46 9.82 -5.82 6.83
C GLU A 46 8.98 -6.99 7.39
N SER A 47 9.63 -7.79 8.25
CA SER A 47 8.96 -8.89 8.97
C SER A 47 7.86 -8.33 9.87
N GLY A 48 6.71 -9.01 9.93
CA GLY A 48 5.55 -8.57 10.72
C GLY A 48 5.74 -8.60 12.25
N LYS A 49 6.95 -8.88 12.75
CA LYS A 49 7.25 -9.07 14.18
C LYS A 49 7.36 -7.78 14.97
N THR A 50 7.45 -6.62 14.30
CA THR A 50 7.56 -5.32 14.94
C THR A 50 6.50 -4.35 14.41
N LEU A 51 6.06 -3.42 15.27
CA LEU A 51 5.23 -2.27 14.89
C LEU A 51 6.07 -1.02 14.59
N LYS A 52 7.38 -1.07 14.85
CA LYS A 52 8.34 -0.03 14.44
C LYS A 52 8.55 -0.12 12.94
N ARG A 53 7.64 0.42 12.16
CA ARG A 53 7.68 0.38 10.69
C ARG A 53 7.67 1.81 10.14
N PRO A 54 8.63 2.18 9.27
CA PRO A 54 8.82 3.57 8.85
C PRO A 54 7.59 4.19 8.17
N ALA A 55 6.81 3.39 7.45
CA ALA A 55 5.62 3.87 6.73
C ALA A 55 4.31 3.72 7.52
N PHE A 56 4.36 3.20 8.76
CA PHE A 56 3.18 3.01 9.63
C PHE A 56 3.03 4.11 10.70
N HIS A 57 4.02 4.99 10.85
CA HIS A 57 4.09 6.02 11.89
C HIS A 57 3.60 7.40 11.45
#